data_AF-A0A659SC82-F1
#
_entry.id   AF-A0A659SC82-F1
#
_cell.length_a   1.000
_cell.length_b   1.000
_cell.length_c   1.000
_cell.angle_alpha   90.00
_cell.angle_beta   90.00
_cell.angle_gamma   90.00
#
_symmetry.space_group_name_H-M   'P 1'
#
loop_
_entity.id
_entity.type
_entity.pdbx_description
1 polymer ?
#
loop_
_entity_poly.entity_id
_entity_poly.type
_entity_poly.pdbx_seq_one_letter_code
_entity_poly.pdbx_strand_id
1 'polypeptide(L)' 'MIVVELIIVLLAIFLGARLGGIGIGFAGGLGVLVLAAIGVKPGTIPFD' A
#
# COMPACT_ATOMS: atom_id res chain seq x y z
N MET A 1 10.60 9.11 6.60
CA MET A 1 9.72 8.55 5.56
C MET A 1 9.00 7.30 6.06
N ILE A 2 9.70 6.35 6.68
CA ILE A 2 9.14 5.11 7.25
C ILE A 2 7.82 5.28 8.01
N VAL A 3 7.69 6.31 8.86
CA VAL A 3 6.49 6.51 9.69
C VAL A 3 5.25 6.81 8.83
N VAL A 4 5.42 7.63 7.78
CA VAL A 4 4.33 7.99 6.87
C VAL A 4 3.91 6.78 6.03
N GLU A 5 4.89 6.01 5.55
CA GLU A 5 4.67 4.79 4.78
C GLU A 5 3.92 3.74 5.62
N LEU A 6 4.32 3.56 6.88
CA LEU A 6 3.67 2.65 7.82
C LEU A 6 2.21 3.07 8.09
N ILE A 7 1.95 4.37 8.24
CA ILE A 7 0.58 4.89 8.41
C ILE A 7 -0.28 4.56 7.19
N ILE A 8 0.24 4.77 5.97
CA ILE A 8 -0.49 4.49 4.73
C ILE A 8 -0.83 3.00 4.63
N VAL A 9 0.14 2.13 4.91
CA VAL A 9 -0.06 0.67 4.87
C VAL A 9 -1.08 0.22 5.93
N LEU A 10 -0.97 0.73 7.16
CA LEU A 10 -1.91 0.39 8.24
C LEU A 10 -3.33 0.87 7.93
N LEU A 11 -3.49 2.06 7.32
CA LEU A 11 -4.79 2.56 6.87
C LEU A 11 -5.37 1.70 5.75
N ALA A 12 -4.56 1.30 4.77
CA ALA A 12 -4.98 0.41 3.69
C ALA A 12 -5.42 -0.96 4.22
N ILE A 13 -4.69 -1.53 5.19
CA ILE A 13 -5.04 -2.80 5.84
C ILE A 13 -6.33 -2.65 6.64
N PHE A 14 -6.47 -1.59 7.44
CA PHE A 14 -7.67 -1.35 8.25
C PHE A 14 -8.93 -1.20 7.39
N LEU A 15 -8.86 -0.40 6.33
CA LEU A 15 -9.97 -0.21 5.39
C LEU A 15 -10.27 -1.51 4.63
N GLY A 16 -9.23 -2.17 4.10
CA GLY A 16 -9.37 -3.40 3.33
C GLY A 16 -9.90 -4.57 4.15
N ALA A 17 -9.46 -4.73 5.40
CA ALA A 17 -9.93 -5.79 6.29
C ALA A 17 -11.41 -5.62 6.63
N ARG A 18 -11.90 -4.38 6.70
CA ARG A 18 -13.32 -4.07 6.93
C ARG A 18 -14.19 -4.32 5.70
N LEU A 19 -13.62 -4.21 4.49
CA LEU A 19 -14.29 -4.53 3.22
C LEU A 19 -14.30 -6.05 2.91
N GLY A 20 -13.43 -6.83 3.59
CA GLY A 20 -13.36 -8.29 3.46
C GLY A 20 -12.80 -8.79 2.12
N GLY A 21 -12.77 -10.11 1.94
CA GLY A 21 -12.52 -10.85 0.70
C GLY A 21 -11.68 -10.14 -0.38
N ILE A 22 -12.36 -9.58 -1.39
CA ILE A 22 -11.75 -8.89 -2.55
C ILE A 22 -11.32 -7.45 -2.20
N GLY A 23 -11.98 -6.81 -1.24
CA GLY A 23 -11.73 -5.42 -0.84
C GLY A 23 -10.34 -5.20 -0.24
N ILE A 24 -9.76 -6.21 0.41
CA ILE A 24 -8.37 -6.15 0.91
C ILE A 24 -7.37 -6.01 -0.25
N GLY A 25 -7.61 -6.67 -1.37
CA GLY A 25 -6.76 -6.59 -2.57
C GLY A 25 -6.83 -5.21 -3.22
N PHE A 26 -8.03 -4.64 -3.35
CA PHE A 26 -8.21 -3.27 -3.85
C PHE A 26 -7.59 -2.23 -2.93
N ALA A 27 -7.79 -2.34 -1.60
CA ALA A 27 -7.20 -1.42 -0.64
C ALA A 27 -5.67 -1.50 -0.64
N GLY A 28 -5.10 -2.70 -0.77
CA GLY A 28 -3.67 -2.90 -0.94
C GLY A 28 -3.11 -2.21 -2.19
N GLY A 29 -3.75 -2.39 -3.34
CA GLY A 29 -3.37 -1.71 -4.59
C GLY A 29 -3.45 -0.17 -4.48
N LEU A 30 -4.52 0.33 -3.84
CA LEU A 30 -4.71 1.77 -3.60
C LEU A 30 -3.63 2.34 -2.67
N GLY A 31 -3.22 1.58 -1.64
CA GLY A 31 -2.09 1.94 -0.77
C GLY A 31 -0.77 2.09 -1.54
N VAL A 32 -0.48 1.19 -2.48
CA VAL A 32 0.71 1.28 -3.35
C VAL A 32 0.66 2.51 -4.26
N LEU A 33 -0.51 2.83 -4.82
CA LEU A 33 -0.70 4.04 -5.64
C LEU A 33 -0.45 5.33 -4.83
N VAL A 34 -0.92 5.37 -3.58
CA VAL A 34 -0.68 6.50 -2.68
C VAL A 34 0.82 6.63 -2.36
N LEU A 35 1.52 5.53 -2.08
CA LEU A 35 2.97 5.53 -1.86
C LEU A 35 3.74 6.02 -3.10
N ALA A 36 3.33 5.59 -4.30
CA ALA A 36 3.92 6.07 -5.55
C ALA A 36 3.68 7.56 -5.79
N ALA A 37 2.47 8.06 -5.49
CA ALA A 37 2.11 9.47 -5.65
C ALA A 37 2.91 10.41 -4.73
N ILE A 38 3.33 9.94 -3.55
CA ILE A 38 4.21 10.70 -2.64
C ILE A 38 5.70 10.52 -2.95
N GLY A 39 6.05 9.84 -4.06
CA GLY A 39 7.42 9.74 -4.56
C GLY A 39 8.26 8.60 -3.97
N VAL A 40 7.62 7.59 -3.35
CA VAL A 40 8.35 6.38 -2.91
C VAL A 40 8.83 5.62 -4.14
N LYS A 41 10.15 5.46 -4.25
CA LYS A 41 10.75 4.72 -5.35
C LYS A 41 10.40 3.23 -5.23
N PRO A 42 9.96 2.57 -6.31
CA PRO A 42 9.83 1.13 -6.33
C PRO A 42 11.17 0.49 -5.95
N GLY A 43 11.11 -0.61 -5.19
CA GLY A 43 12.30 -1.42 -4.93
C GLY A 43 12.91 -1.93 -6.23
N THR A 44 14.21 -2.20 -6.20
CA THR A 44 14.91 -2.83 -7.33
C THR A 44 14.30 -4.20 -7.54
N ILE A 45 13.52 -4.37 -8.60
CA ILE A 45 12.98 -5.67 -8.99
C ILE A 45 14.18 -6.52 -9.41
N PRO A 46 14.50 -7.64 -8.73
CA PRO A 46 15.53 -8.54 -9.19
C PRO A 46 14.99 -9.19 -10.47
N PHE A 47 15.43 -8.68 -11.61
CA PHE A 47 15.34 -9.38 -12.88
C PHE A 47 16.50 -10.38 -12.92
N ASP A 48 16.22 -11.60 -12.48
CA ASP A 48 16.97 -12.79 -12.90
C ASP A 48 16.11 -13.52 -13.95
#